data_AF-T0ZIL2-F1
#
_entry.id   AF-T0ZIL2-F1
#
_cell.length_a   1.000
_cell.length_b   1.000
_cell.length_c   1.000
_cell.angle_alpha   90.00
_cell.angle_beta   90.00
_cell.angle_gamma   90.00
#
_symmetry.space_group_name_H-M   'P 1'
#
loop_
_entity.id
_entity.type
_entity.pdbx_description
1 polymer ?
#
loop_
_entity_poly.entity_id
_entity_poly.type
_entity_poly.pdbx_seq_one_letter_code
_entity_poly.pdbx_strand_id
1 'polypeptide(L)'
;QGNLKGIILNIIKANPQRFVGFFNNSGPLNIREHSLELLPGIGKKHLQAILKARTEKKFESFEDITARIALLQNPAEIIAQRVVQELQGSERFYLFTKPYFKRPEPQRRY
;
A
#
# COMPACT_ATOMS: atom_id res chain seq x y z
N GLN A 1 -18.99 8.25 13.41
CA GLN A 1 -17.61 7.71 13.44
C GLN A 1 -17.08 7.70 12.00
N GLY A 2 -15.81 8.04 11.72
CA GLY A 2 -15.24 7.73 10.39
C GLY A 2 -14.54 8.82 9.58
N ASN A 3 -13.87 9.80 10.18
CA ASN A 3 -13.12 10.82 9.41
C ASN A 3 -11.70 10.36 8.98
N LEU A 4 -11.12 9.38 9.67
CA LEU A 4 -9.71 8.98 9.46
C LEU A 4 -9.42 8.52 8.03
N LYS A 5 -10.22 7.58 7.49
CA LYS A 5 -10.03 7.07 6.12
C LYS A 5 -10.19 8.20 5.08
N GLY A 6 -11.18 9.07 5.26
CA GLY A 6 -11.41 10.21 4.36
C GLY A 6 -10.24 11.20 4.36
N ILE A 7 -9.69 11.54 5.53
CA ILE A 7 -8.51 12.40 5.65
C ILE A 7 -7.30 11.77 4.96
N ILE A 8 -7.04 10.48 5.21
CA ILE A 8 -5.94 9.75 4.57
C ILE A 8 -6.10 9.76 3.05
N LEU A 9 -7.31 9.52 2.54
CA LEU A 9 -7.59 9.56 1.11
C LEU A 9 -7.30 10.95 0.52
N ASN A 10 -7.69 12.03 1.21
CA ASN A 10 -7.39 13.39 0.78
C ASN A 10 -5.89 13.66 0.72
N ILE A 11 -5.12 13.18 1.71
CA ILE A 11 -3.65 13.30 1.73
C ILE A 11 -3.03 12.54 0.54
N ILE A 12 -3.54 11.35 0.24
CA ILE A 12 -3.09 10.54 -0.89
C ILE A 12 -3.37 11.24 -2.22
N LYS A 13 -4.59 11.75 -2.40
CA LYS A 13 -5.01 12.48 -3.60
C LYS A 13 -4.29 13.81 -3.77
N ALA A 14 -3.86 14.44 -2.68
CA ALA A 14 -3.04 15.65 -2.73
C ALA A 14 -1.58 15.38 -3.13
N ASN A 15 -1.11 14.13 -3.01
CA ASN A 15 0.28 13.75 -3.31
C ASN A 15 0.37 12.49 -4.20
N PRO A 16 -0.32 12.45 -5.35
CA PRO A 16 -0.49 11.21 -6.12
C PRO A 16 0.84 10.63 -6.62
N GLN A 17 1.82 11.47 -6.96
CA GLN A 17 3.11 11.04 -7.51
C GLN A 17 3.88 10.14 -6.55
N ARG A 18 3.81 10.39 -5.24
CA ARG A 18 4.45 9.55 -4.21
C ARG A 18 3.91 8.11 -4.26
N PHE A 19 2.61 7.98 -4.41
CA PHE A 19 1.91 6.71 -4.35
C PHE A 19 1.90 5.98 -5.70
N VAL A 20 1.82 6.71 -6.82
CA VAL A 20 2.09 6.15 -8.15
C VAL A 20 3.53 5.63 -8.23
N GLY A 21 4.48 6.37 -7.64
CA GLY A 21 5.87 5.94 -7.49
C GLY A 21 6.02 4.61 -6.75
N PHE A 22 5.16 4.33 -5.76
CA PHE A 22 5.13 3.02 -5.11
C PHE A 22 4.80 1.89 -6.11
N PHE A 23 3.77 2.04 -6.95
CA PHE A 23 3.45 1.01 -7.97
C PHE A 23 4.60 0.78 -8.96
N ASN A 24 5.27 1.85 -9.37
CA ASN A 24 6.39 1.79 -10.30
C ASN A 24 7.65 1.14 -9.70
N ASN A 25 7.96 1.42 -8.43
CA ASN A 25 9.25 1.07 -7.84
C ASN A 25 9.18 -0.08 -6.82
N SER A 26 7.99 -0.57 -6.48
CA SER A 26 7.79 -1.69 -5.53
C SER A 26 8.54 -2.95 -5.96
N GLY A 27 9.16 -3.64 -4.99
CA GLY A 27 9.90 -4.88 -5.21
C GLY A 27 9.48 -6.04 -4.29
N PRO A 28 10.13 -7.21 -4.43
CA PRO A 28 9.97 -8.33 -3.52
C PRO A 28 10.48 -7.95 -2.12
N LEU A 29 9.74 -8.34 -1.08
CA LEU A 29 10.17 -8.20 0.32
C LEU A 29 11.04 -9.37 0.73
N ASN A 30 10.71 -10.56 0.24
CA ASN A 30 11.46 -11.79 0.41
C ASN A 30 11.21 -12.72 -0.79
N ILE A 31 11.68 -13.96 -0.72
CA ILE A 31 11.56 -14.96 -1.81
C ILE A 31 10.08 -15.27 -2.13
N ARG A 32 9.16 -15.08 -1.18
CA ARG A 32 7.76 -15.50 -1.27
C ARG A 32 6.75 -14.36 -1.40
N GLU A 33 7.08 -13.14 -0.95
CA GLU A 33 6.13 -12.04 -0.79
C GLU A 33 6.61 -10.78 -1.53
N HIS A 34 5.73 -10.17 -2.33
CA HIS A 34 5.98 -8.88 -2.97
C HIS A 34 5.28 -7.73 -2.24
N SER A 35 5.91 -6.56 -2.16
CA SER A 35 5.34 -5.38 -1.47
C SER A 35 3.96 -4.97 -1.98
N LEU A 36 3.72 -5.05 -3.29
CA LEU A 36 2.40 -4.82 -3.90
C LEU A 36 1.31 -5.78 -3.41
N GLU A 37 1.63 -7.03 -3.05
CA GLU A 37 0.65 -8.01 -2.59
C GLU A 37 0.15 -7.72 -1.17
N LEU A 38 0.83 -6.85 -0.43
CA LEU A 38 0.35 -6.38 0.86
C LEU A 38 -0.80 -5.38 0.74
N LEU A 39 -1.02 -4.81 -0.45
CA LEU A 39 -2.15 -3.95 -0.69
C LEU A 39 -3.46 -4.77 -0.71
N PRO A 40 -4.51 -4.33 0.01
CA PRO A 40 -5.76 -5.07 0.07
C PRO A 40 -6.38 -5.22 -1.32
N GLY A 41 -6.76 -6.44 -1.68
CA GLY A 41 -7.32 -6.77 -2.99
C GLY A 41 -6.29 -7.01 -4.10
N ILE A 42 -4.99 -6.82 -3.85
CA ILE A 42 -3.94 -7.16 -4.82
C ILE A 42 -3.43 -8.58 -4.56
N GLY A 43 -3.95 -9.54 -5.32
CA GLY A 43 -3.42 -10.90 -5.38
C GLY A 43 -2.43 -11.11 -6.52
N LYS A 44 -1.97 -12.36 -6.69
CA LYS A 44 -1.01 -12.77 -7.74
C LYS A 44 -1.38 -12.31 -9.15
N LYS A 45 -2.66 -12.36 -9.51
CA LYS A 45 -3.16 -11.92 -10.83
C LYS A 45 -2.94 -10.42 -11.04
N HIS A 46 -3.28 -9.60 -10.03
CA HIS A 46 -3.07 -8.15 -10.09
C HIS A 46 -1.58 -7.82 -10.05
N LEU A 47 -0.81 -8.51 -9.21
CA LEU A 47 0.65 -8.36 -9.18
C LEU A 47 1.25 -8.55 -10.57
N GLN A 48 0.97 -9.68 -11.23
CA GLN A 48 1.51 -9.98 -12.56
C GLN A 48 1.10 -8.91 -13.59
N ALA A 49 -0.17 -8.47 -13.56
CA ALA A 49 -0.64 -7.41 -14.44
C ALA A 49 0.09 -6.08 -14.21
N ILE A 50 0.28 -5.69 -12.94
CA ILE A 50 0.98 -4.44 -12.56
C ILE A 50 2.44 -4.50 -12.99
N LEU A 51 3.12 -5.63 -12.72
CA LEU A 51 4.52 -5.83 -13.11
C LEU A 51 4.71 -5.77 -14.62
N LYS A 52 3.81 -6.40 -15.40
CA LYS A 52 3.84 -6.34 -16.86
C LYS A 52 3.64 -4.90 -17.36
N ALA A 53 2.56 -4.25 -16.93
CA ALA A 53 2.21 -2.91 -17.38
C ALA A 53 3.31 -1.86 -17.06
N ARG A 54 3.93 -1.92 -15.88
CA ARG A 54 5.01 -0.99 -15.51
C ARG A 54 6.33 -1.26 -16.26
N THR A 55 6.54 -2.49 -16.71
CA THR A 55 7.72 -2.87 -17.50
C THR A 55 7.60 -2.31 -18.92
N GLU A 56 6.38 -2.30 -19.48
CA GLU A 56 6.09 -1.66 -20.76
C GLU A 56 6.21 -0.13 -20.66
N LYS A 57 5.54 0.48 -19.68
CA LYS A 57 5.64 1.92 -19.40
C LYS A 57 5.29 2.21 -17.94
N LYS A 58 6.12 2.99 -17.25
CA LYS A 58 5.81 3.46 -15.89
C LYS A 58 4.46 4.17 -15.83
N PHE A 59 3.73 3.97 -14.73
CA PHE A 59 2.46 4.64 -14.48
C PHE A 59 2.68 6.13 -14.20
N GLU A 60 1.80 6.97 -14.75
CA GLU A 60 1.85 8.42 -14.58
C GLU A 60 0.81 8.93 -13.56
N SER A 61 -0.32 8.23 -13.41
CA SER A 61 -1.42 8.62 -12.53
C SER A 61 -2.18 7.41 -11.96
N PHE A 62 -3.06 7.64 -11.00
CA PHE A 62 -3.97 6.59 -10.49
C PHE A 62 -4.99 6.14 -11.54
N GLU A 63 -5.40 7.04 -12.42
CA GLU A 63 -6.31 6.74 -13.53
C GLU A 63 -5.63 5.81 -14.54
N ASP A 64 -4.35 6.08 -14.85
CA ASP A 64 -3.53 5.24 -15.73
C ASP A 64 -3.36 3.81 -15.17
N ILE A 65 -3.17 3.67 -13.85
CA ILE A 65 -3.15 2.37 -13.17
C ILE A 65 -4.48 1.65 -13.34
N THR A 66 -5.60 2.35 -13.11
CA THR A 66 -6.95 1.77 -13.17
C THR A 66 -7.33 1.38 -14.60
N ALA A 67 -6.91 2.16 -15.59
CA ALA A 67 -7.17 1.91 -17.00
C ALA A 67 -6.41 0.69 -17.53
N ARG A 68 -5.16 0.49 -17.08
CA ARG A 68 -4.32 -0.64 -17.54
C ARG A 68 -4.58 -1.94 -16.79
N ILE A 69 -5.01 -1.86 -15.53
CA ILE A 69 -5.21 -3.04 -14.69
C ILE A 69 -6.71 -3.30 -14.52
N ALA A 70 -7.22 -4.22 -15.34
CA ALA A 70 -8.63 -4.58 -15.33
C ALA A 70 -9.10 -5.07 -13.94
N LEU A 71 -10.29 -4.60 -13.54
CA LEU A 71 -10.96 -4.95 -12.27
C LEU A 71 -10.19 -4.53 -11.01
N LEU A 72 -9.14 -3.71 -11.13
CA LEU A 72 -8.48 -3.13 -9.96
C LEU A 72 -9.38 -2.06 -9.35
N GLN A 73 -9.60 -2.15 -8.03
CA GLN A 73 -10.25 -1.07 -7.29
C GLN A 73 -9.42 0.21 -7.34
N ASN A 74 -10.01 1.35 -7.00
CA ASN A 74 -9.31 2.64 -7.04
C ASN A 74 -7.99 2.56 -6.22
N PRO A 75 -6.81 2.78 -6.85
CA PRO A 75 -5.52 2.64 -6.19
C PRO A 75 -5.39 3.51 -4.93
N ALA A 76 -5.98 4.71 -4.93
CA ALA A 76 -5.96 5.60 -3.78
C ALA A 76 -6.77 5.03 -2.60
N GLU A 77 -7.90 4.38 -2.86
CA GLU A 77 -8.71 3.71 -1.84
C GLU A 77 -7.99 2.51 -1.24
N ILE A 78 -7.35 1.70 -2.09
CA ILE A 78 -6.56 0.53 -1.69
C ILE A 78 -5.43 0.98 -0.74
N ILE A 79 -4.69 2.03 -1.12
CA ILE A 79 -3.62 2.59 -0.28
C ILE A 79 -4.20 3.15 1.01
N ALA A 80 -5.29 3.91 0.97
CA ALA A 80 -5.90 4.47 2.16
C ALA A 80 -6.30 3.38 3.16
N GLN A 81 -6.87 2.28 2.66
CA GLN A 81 -7.20 1.12 3.48
C GLN A 81 -5.96 0.46 4.07
N ARG A 82 -4.88 0.31 3.28
CA ARG A 82 -3.60 -0.21 3.78
C ARG A 82 -3.03 0.66 4.90
N VAL A 83 -3.01 1.98 4.73
CA VAL A 83 -2.52 2.92 5.75
C VAL A 83 -3.31 2.76 7.05
N VAL A 84 -4.63 2.64 6.98
CA VAL A 84 -5.47 2.41 8.17
C VAL A 84 -5.10 1.10 8.87
N GLN A 85 -4.90 0.01 8.12
CA GLN A 85 -4.48 -1.28 8.69
C GLN A 85 -3.11 -1.19 9.37
N GLU A 86 -2.14 -0.51 8.76
CA GLU A 86 -0.83 -0.31 9.36
C GLU A 86 -0.91 0.51 10.65
N LEU A 87 -1.72 1.58 10.67
CA LEU A 87 -1.93 2.40 11.88
C LEU A 87 -2.60 1.62 13.02
N GLN A 88 -3.37 0.57 12.71
CA GLN A 88 -3.96 -0.33 13.72
C GLN A 88 -2.94 -1.29 14.33
N GLY A 89 -1.75 -1.43 13.73
CA GLY A 89 -0.65 -2.20 14.30
C GLY A 89 -0.73 -3.72 14.09
N SER A 90 -1.67 -4.19 13.28
CA SER A 90 -1.87 -5.63 13.00
C SER A 90 -1.02 -6.15 11.84
N GLU A 91 -0.30 -5.27 11.15
CA GLU A 91 0.47 -5.61 9.96
C GLU A 91 1.89 -6.08 10.30
N ARG A 92 2.36 -7.13 9.62
CA ARG A 92 3.74 -7.61 9.74
C ARG A 92 4.74 -6.67 9.09
N PHE A 93 4.36 -6.07 7.97
CA PHE A 93 5.18 -5.16 7.18
C PHE A 93 4.51 -3.80 7.07
N TYR A 94 5.29 -2.73 7.23
CA TYR A 94 4.81 -1.35 7.18
C TYR A 94 5.37 -0.68 5.93
N LEU A 95 4.48 -0.27 5.03
CA LEU A 95 4.85 0.32 3.74
C LEU A 95 4.78 1.85 3.79
N PHE A 96 3.77 2.39 4.45
CA PHE A 96 3.44 3.82 4.39
C PHE A 96 3.62 4.51 5.74
N THR A 97 3.60 3.76 6.83
CA THR A 97 3.72 4.27 8.19
C THR A 97 4.91 3.68 8.92
N LYS A 98 5.32 4.28 10.05
CA LYS A 98 6.35 3.69 10.92
C LYS A 98 5.65 2.85 11.99
N PRO A 99 6.11 1.61 12.26
CA PRO A 99 5.53 0.80 13.32
C PRO A 99 5.65 1.51 14.67
N TYR A 100 4.56 1.54 15.44
CA TYR A 100 4.63 1.95 16.83
C TYR A 100 5.24 0.80 17.64
N PHE A 101 6.55 0.86 17.86
CA PHE A 101 7.21 -0.05 18.80
C PHE A 101 6.62 0.19 20.19
N LYS A 102 5.72 -0.69 20.65
CA LYS A 102 5.44 -0.79 22.08
C LYS A 102 6.75 -1.18 22.74
N ARG A 103 7.34 -0.27 23.53
CA ARG A 103 8.46 -0.64 24.40
C ARG A 103 7.98 -1.84 25.23
N PRO A 104 8.74 -2.95 25.28
CA PRO A 104 8.38 -4.04 26.18
C PRO A 104 8.24 -3.46 27.58
N GLU A 105 7.16 -3.80 28.27
CA GLU A 105 7.01 -3.35 29.65
C GLU A 105 8.23 -3.84 30.44
N PRO A 106 8.87 -2.98 31.25
CA PRO A 106 9.98 -3.42 32.07
C PRO A 106 9.50 -4.60 32.90
N GLN A 107 10.12 -5.77 32.69
CA GLN A 107 9.87 -6.94 33.51
C GLN A 107 10.15 -6.53 34.95
N ARG A 108 9.10 -6.43 35.75
CA ARG A 108 9.22 -6.23 37.20
C ARG A 108 10.00 -7.43 37.71
N ARG A 109 11.31 -7.25 37.90
CA ARG A 109 12.14 -8.19 38.65
C ARG A 109 11.67 -8.09 40.09
N TYR A 110 10.91 -9.10 40.52
CA TYR A 110 10.63 -9.34 41.93
C TYR A 110 11.88 -9.91 42.59
#